data_AF-A0A6C0AML3-F1
#
_entry.id   AF-A0A6C0AML3-F1
#
_cell.length_a   1.000
_cell.length_b   1.000
_cell.length_c   1.000
_cell.angle_alpha   90.00
_cell.angle_beta   90.00
_cell.angle_gamma   90.00
#
_symmetry.space_group_name_H-M   'P 1'
#
loop_
_entity.id
_entity.type
_entity.pdbx_description
1 polymer ?
#
loop_
_entity_poly.entity_id
_entity_poly.type
_entity_poly.pdbx_seq_one_letter_code
_entity_poly.pdbx_strand_id
1 'polypeptide(L)'
;MYNDDLMDYIITNKTISNVFNIGLIGIALYYLFNRDFYLPFLGPAVIPIAKKDQQWQENMVNVNLNNLPPNTTVIYWASQNSEVAFENPIIAYKDYLNSGIATSDQLGNANIKISCPSPYYVSKFGIKKKLLRRHVHYRYELPNYKGIYSSVQTKDIETC
;
A
#
# COMPACT_ATOMS: atom_id res chain seq x y z
N MET A 1 -0.21 -26.02 -19.39
CA MET A 1 -1.11 -27.19 -19.37
C MET A 1 -2.04 -27.00 -18.20
N TYR A 2 -3.30 -26.66 -18.48
CA TYR A 2 -4.33 -26.69 -17.44
C TYR A 2 -4.50 -28.16 -17.06
N ASN A 3 -4.62 -28.49 -15.78
CA ASN A 3 -4.79 -29.88 -15.37
C ASN A 3 -6.27 -30.22 -15.60
N ASP A 4 -6.61 -30.54 -16.85
CA ASP A 4 -7.99 -30.81 -17.28
C ASP A 4 -8.64 -31.89 -16.40
N ASP A 5 -7.84 -32.86 -15.91
CA ASP A 5 -8.26 -33.89 -14.94
C ASP A 5 -8.89 -33.34 -13.65
N LEU A 6 -8.41 -32.21 -13.11
CA LEU A 6 -8.94 -31.68 -11.84
C LEU A 6 -10.29 -31.00 -12.05
N MET A 7 -10.42 -30.20 -13.10
CA MET A 7 -11.70 -29.55 -13.39
C MET A 7 -12.75 -30.55 -13.87
N ASP A 8 -12.35 -31.53 -14.68
CA ASP A 8 -13.24 -32.61 -15.08
C ASP A 8 -13.69 -33.41 -13.85
N TYR A 9 -12.80 -33.71 -12.90
CA TYR A 9 -13.18 -34.39 -11.65
C TYR A 9 -14.17 -33.58 -10.81
N ILE A 10 -13.94 -32.27 -10.66
CA ILE A 10 -14.83 -31.36 -9.90
C ILE A 10 -16.20 -31.25 -10.57
N ILE A 11 -16.26 -31.19 -11.90
CA ILE A 11 -17.50 -31.00 -12.66
C ILE A 11 -18.30 -32.30 -12.78
N THR A 12 -17.64 -33.43 -13.01
CA THR A 12 -18.30 -34.69 -13.32
C THR A 12 -18.86 -35.39 -12.08
N ASN A 13 -18.20 -35.23 -10.92
CA ASN A 13 -18.70 -35.78 -9.67
C ASN A 13 -19.72 -34.82 -9.03
N LYS A 14 -21.01 -35.19 -9.11
CA LYS A 14 -22.13 -34.37 -8.61
C LYS A 14 -21.99 -33.95 -7.15
N THR A 15 -21.49 -34.82 -6.27
CA THR A 15 -21.31 -34.50 -4.85
C THR A 15 -20.22 -33.45 -4.67
N ILE A 16 -19.09 -33.62 -5.36
CA ILE A 16 -17.95 -32.69 -5.30
C ILE A 16 -18.33 -31.35 -5.91
N SER A 17 -18.99 -31.36 -7.07
CA SER A 17 -19.53 -30.16 -7.72
C SER A 17 -20.47 -29.40 -6.78
N ASN A 18 -21.40 -30.09 -6.11
CA ASN A 18 -22.32 -29.45 -5.16
C ASN A 18 -21.60 -28.84 -3.96
N VAL A 19 -20.64 -29.54 -3.36
CA VAL A 19 -19.84 -29.01 -2.23
C VAL A 19 -19.04 -27.78 -2.67
N PHE A 20 -18.39 -27.85 -3.84
CA PHE A 20 -17.65 -26.73 -4.42
C PHE A 20 -18.55 -25.50 -4.64
N ASN A 21 -19.73 -25.71 -5.24
CA ASN A 21 -20.71 -24.65 -5.46
C ASN A 21 -21.24 -24.04 -4.15
N ILE A 22 -21.56 -24.87 -3.15
CA ILE A 22 -21.98 -24.40 -1.83
C ILE A 22 -20.86 -23.55 -1.19
N GLY A 23 -19.60 -23.97 -1.32
CA GLY A 23 -18.45 -23.21 -0.85
C GLY A 23 -18.35 -21.82 -1.51
N LEU A 24 -18.47 -21.76 -2.84
CA LEU A 24 -18.45 -20.48 -3.58
C LEU A 24 -19.61 -19.56 -3.18
N ILE A 25 -20.83 -20.12 -3.04
CA ILE A 25 -21.99 -19.36 -2.58
C ILE A 25 -21.76 -18.83 -1.17
N GLY A 26 -21.22 -19.65 -0.26
CA GLY A 26 -20.89 -19.24 1.11
C GLY A 26 -19.89 -18.09 1.15
N ILE A 27 -18.82 -18.14 0.35
CA ILE A 27 -17.83 -17.06 0.23
C ILE A 27 -18.46 -15.80 -0.35
N ALA A 28 -19.28 -15.94 -1.40
CA ALA A 28 -19.99 -14.82 -2.00
C ALA A 28 -20.93 -14.14 -1.00
N LEU A 29 -21.72 -14.91 -0.24
CA LEU A 29 -22.58 -14.39 0.82
C LEU A 29 -21.77 -13.71 1.92
N TYR A 30 -20.63 -14.28 2.33
CA TYR A 30 -19.76 -13.67 3.32
C TYR A 30 -19.29 -12.26 2.91
N TYR A 31 -18.82 -12.10 1.67
CA TYR A 31 -18.44 -10.78 1.16
C TYR A 31 -19.64 -9.87 0.91
N LEU A 32 -20.80 -10.43 0.55
CA LEU A 32 -22.04 -9.67 0.33
C LEU A 32 -22.55 -8.99 1.59
N PHE A 33 -22.30 -9.58 2.75
CA PHE A 33 -22.64 -8.98 4.05
C PHE A 33 -21.45 -8.28 4.72
N ASN A 34 -20.28 -8.22 4.08
CA ASN A 34 -19.14 -7.49 4.59
C ASN A 34 -19.20 -6.01 4.15
N ARG A 35 -19.60 -5.13 5.07
CA ARG A 35 -19.68 -3.68 4.84
C ARG A 35 -18.39 -3.11 4.26
N ASP A 36 -17.24 -3.53 4.79
CA ASP A 36 -15.93 -2.97 4.41
C ASP A 36 -15.47 -3.49 3.03
N PHE A 37 -16.09 -4.55 2.50
CA PHE A 37 -15.85 -4.99 1.12
C PHE A 37 -16.39 -3.97 0.11
N TYR A 38 -17.58 -3.42 0.34
CA TYR A 38 -18.20 -2.40 -0.51
C TYR A 38 -17.76 -0.98 -0.18
N LEU A 39 -17.42 -0.75 1.09
CA LEU A 39 -16.97 0.54 1.62
C LEU A 39 -15.56 0.38 2.22
N PRO A 40 -14.52 0.16 1.39
CA PRO A 40 -13.17 -0.13 1.87
C PRO A 40 -12.55 0.97 2.73
N PHE A 41 -13.07 2.20 2.64
CA PHE A 41 -12.65 3.32 3.50
C PHE A 41 -13.18 3.23 4.94
N LEU A 42 -14.17 2.37 5.22
CA LEU A 42 -14.68 2.11 6.57
C LEU A 42 -13.91 1.01 7.32
N GLY A 43 -13.09 0.24 6.59
CA GLY A 43 -12.24 -0.78 7.18
C GLY A 43 -10.99 -0.21 7.86
N PRO A 44 -10.24 -1.04 8.58
CA PRO A 44 -8.98 -0.63 9.19
C PRO A 44 -8.00 -0.12 8.12
N ALA A 45 -7.48 1.08 8.35
CA ALA A 45 -6.49 1.70 7.48
C ALA A 45 -5.38 2.33 8.32
N VAL A 46 -4.14 2.20 7.83
CA VAL A 46 -3.02 2.96 8.38
C VAL A 46 -3.14 4.41 7.90
N ILE A 47 -3.10 5.34 8.84
CA ILE A 47 -2.90 6.77 8.57
C ILE A 47 -1.48 7.13 9.02
N PRO A 48 -0.50 7.15 8.10
CA PRO A 48 0.91 7.23 8.44
C PRO A 48 1.31 8.68 8.65
N ILE A 49 0.92 9.25 9.79
CA ILE A 49 1.29 10.61 10.18
C ILE A 49 2.02 10.51 11.52
N ALA A 50 3.33 10.75 11.49
CA ALA A 50 4.14 10.82 12.70
C ALA A 50 3.66 11.96 13.61
N LYS A 51 3.75 11.78 14.93
CA LYS A 51 3.46 12.84 15.90
C LYS A 51 4.53 13.95 15.78
N LYS A 52 4.11 15.21 15.84
CA LYS A 52 4.92 16.42 15.60
C LYS A 52 6.17 16.57 16.49
N ASP A 53 6.27 15.78 17.55
CA ASP A 53 7.28 15.98 18.61
C ASP A 53 8.58 15.21 18.37
N GLN A 54 8.72 14.55 17.21
CA GLN A 54 9.90 13.73 16.91
C GLN A 54 10.93 14.46 16.06
N GLN A 55 12.17 14.46 16.58
CA GLN A 55 13.35 15.02 15.92
C GLN A 55 13.50 14.46 14.50
N TRP A 56 13.75 15.38 13.57
CA TRP A 56 14.08 15.08 12.19
C TRP A 56 15.24 14.07 12.12
N GLN A 57 15.04 13.00 11.35
CA GLN A 57 16.05 11.96 11.16
C GLN A 57 17.21 12.47 10.29
N GLU A 58 18.38 11.85 10.45
CA GLU A 58 19.56 12.13 9.64
C GLU A 58 19.35 11.72 8.16
N ASN A 59 20.20 12.24 7.26
CA ASN A 59 20.22 11.89 5.83
C ASN A 59 18.89 12.16 5.09
N MET A 60 18.37 13.37 5.24
CA MET A 60 17.14 13.78 4.58
C MET A 60 17.34 14.02 3.07
N VAL A 61 16.45 13.48 2.26
CA VAL A 61 16.40 13.68 0.81
C VAL A 61 15.13 14.45 0.41
N ASN A 62 15.26 15.31 -0.61
CA ASN A 62 14.13 16.00 -1.20
C ASN A 62 13.56 15.15 -2.33
N VAL A 63 12.25 14.88 -2.29
CA VAL A 63 11.56 14.15 -3.35
C VAL A 63 10.48 15.05 -3.92
N ASN A 64 10.53 15.28 -5.22
CA ASN A 64 9.49 16.02 -5.92
C ASN A 64 8.40 15.06 -6.42
N LEU A 65 7.17 15.17 -5.94
CA LEU A 65 6.02 14.43 -6.45
C LEU A 65 5.33 15.25 -7.52
N ASN A 66 5.12 14.70 -8.72
CA ASN A 66 4.56 15.41 -9.86
C ASN A 66 3.19 14.81 -10.27
N ASN A 67 2.47 15.50 -11.16
CA ASN A 67 1.18 15.07 -11.72
C ASN A 67 0.08 14.88 -10.67
N LEU A 68 0.14 15.66 -9.58
CA LEU A 68 -0.91 15.71 -8.58
C LEU A 68 -1.98 16.72 -8.98
N PRO A 69 -3.23 16.56 -8.51
CA PRO A 69 -4.17 17.66 -8.57
C PRO A 69 -3.59 18.92 -7.90
N PRO A 70 -3.79 20.12 -8.47
CA PRO A 70 -3.29 21.36 -7.85
C PRO A 70 -3.88 21.63 -6.47
N ASN A 71 -3.08 22.24 -5.58
CA ASN A 71 -3.49 22.66 -4.24
C ASN A 71 -4.13 21.56 -3.38
N THR A 72 -3.70 20.30 -3.53
CA THR A 72 -4.25 19.17 -2.78
C THR A 72 -3.35 18.72 -1.64
N THR A 73 -3.95 18.19 -0.58
CA THR A 73 -3.22 17.59 0.54
C THR A 73 -2.62 16.25 0.13
N VAL A 74 -1.35 16.04 0.46
CA VAL A 74 -0.60 14.82 0.20
C VAL A 74 -0.11 14.24 1.51
N ILE A 75 -0.44 12.99 1.80
CA ILE A 75 0.10 12.23 2.93
C ILE A 75 1.13 11.26 2.37
N TYR A 76 2.35 11.28 2.90
CA TYR A 76 3.46 10.46 2.40
C TYR A 76 4.18 9.73 3.53
N TRP A 77 4.77 8.58 3.21
CA TRP A 77 5.58 7.79 4.13
C TRP A 77 6.57 6.89 3.39
N ALA A 78 7.70 6.61 4.02
CA ALA A 78 8.72 5.72 3.51
C ALA A 78 9.26 4.83 4.65
N SER A 79 10.10 3.84 4.32
CA SER A 79 10.78 3.04 5.33
C SER A 79 11.77 3.89 6.14
N GLN A 80 12.11 3.43 7.34
CA GLN A 80 13.19 4.05 8.13
C GLN A 80 14.54 3.92 7.41
N ASN A 81 15.51 4.74 7.84
CA ASN A 81 16.89 4.58 7.39
C ASN A 81 17.55 3.40 8.12
N SER A 82 18.33 2.62 7.37
CA SER A 82 19.17 1.52 7.84
C SER A 82 20.29 1.24 6.83
N GLU A 83 21.46 0.84 7.31
CA GLU A 83 22.57 0.40 6.45
C GLU A 83 22.25 -0.89 5.68
N VAL A 84 21.29 -1.69 6.18
CA VAL A 84 20.88 -2.97 5.60
C VAL A 84 19.42 -2.97 5.18
N ALA A 85 19.06 -3.88 4.27
CA ALA A 85 17.67 -4.05 3.86
C ALA A 85 16.84 -4.69 4.97
N PHE A 86 15.63 -4.18 5.22
CA PHE A 86 14.73 -4.78 6.21
C PHE A 86 14.11 -6.09 5.71
N GLU A 87 13.80 -6.99 6.64
CA GLU A 87 13.27 -8.31 6.29
C GLU A 87 11.81 -8.29 5.82
N ASN A 88 11.03 -7.30 6.26
CA ASN A 88 9.61 -7.18 5.96
C ASN A 88 9.11 -5.74 6.12
N PRO A 89 7.97 -5.36 5.51
CA PRO A 89 7.42 -4.01 5.58
C PRO A 89 7.01 -3.57 6.97
N ILE A 90 6.60 -4.49 7.86
CA ILE A 90 6.15 -4.13 9.22
C ILE A 90 7.32 -3.52 10.00
N ILE A 91 8.51 -4.14 9.90
CA ILE A 91 9.73 -3.62 10.51
C ILE A 91 10.21 -2.36 9.78
N ALA A 92 10.13 -2.34 8.45
CA ALA A 92 10.61 -1.22 7.65
C ALA A 92 9.89 0.10 7.96
N TYR A 93 8.58 0.06 8.19
CA TYR A 93 7.79 1.26 8.51
C TYR A 93 7.66 1.53 10.00
N LYS A 94 7.64 0.48 10.84
CA LYS A 94 7.58 0.55 12.31
C LYS A 94 6.48 1.48 12.83
N ASP A 95 6.86 2.68 13.23
CA ASP A 95 6.09 3.76 13.86
C ASP A 95 5.79 4.93 12.90
N TYR A 96 6.10 4.76 11.62
CA TYR A 96 5.88 5.73 10.54
C TYR A 96 6.57 7.08 10.76
N LEU A 97 7.73 7.14 11.43
CA LEU A 97 8.46 8.41 11.63
C LEU A 97 8.95 9.05 10.35
N ASN A 98 9.23 8.24 9.33
CA ASN A 98 9.59 8.75 8.03
C ASN A 98 8.34 9.04 7.19
N SER A 99 7.48 9.92 7.70
CA SER A 99 6.21 10.32 7.09
C SER A 99 5.92 11.80 7.27
N GLY A 100 4.92 12.29 6.56
CA GLY A 100 4.49 13.67 6.69
C GLY A 100 3.30 14.03 5.81
N ILE A 101 2.99 15.33 5.85
CA ILE A 101 1.93 15.94 5.04
C ILE A 101 2.56 17.08 4.24
N ALA A 102 2.21 17.18 2.97
CA ALA A 102 2.55 18.29 2.11
C ALA A 102 1.31 18.76 1.35
N THR A 103 1.43 19.90 0.69
CA THR A 103 0.40 20.42 -0.22
C THR A 103 1.03 20.57 -1.60
N SER A 104 0.35 20.13 -2.65
CA SER A 104 0.81 20.38 -4.01
C SER A 104 0.64 21.85 -4.39
N ASP A 105 1.52 22.35 -5.25
CA ASP A 105 1.43 23.69 -5.79
C ASP A 105 0.35 23.80 -6.88
N GLN A 106 0.24 24.99 -7.47
CA GLN A 106 -0.71 25.27 -8.55
C GLN A 106 -0.45 24.48 -9.84
N LEU A 107 0.76 23.93 -10.00
CA LEU A 107 1.19 23.13 -11.14
C LEU A 107 1.09 21.61 -10.88
N GLY A 108 0.68 21.21 -9.67
CA GLY A 108 0.55 19.81 -9.29
C GLY A 108 1.85 19.16 -8.81
N ASN A 109 2.82 19.96 -8.34
CA ASN A 109 4.06 19.45 -7.74
C ASN A 109 4.03 19.56 -6.22
N ALA A 110 4.57 18.56 -5.51
CA ALA A 110 4.77 18.60 -4.07
C ALA A 110 6.20 18.21 -3.71
N ASN A 111 6.96 19.13 -3.14
CA ASN A 111 8.30 18.85 -2.62
C ASN A 111 8.19 18.33 -1.19
N ILE A 112 8.50 17.04 -1.00
CA ILE A 112 8.50 16.40 0.30
C ILE A 112 9.92 16.13 0.76
N LYS A 113 10.10 16.08 2.08
CA LYS A 113 11.38 15.78 2.71
C LYS A 113 11.22 14.54 3.59
N ILE A 114 12.03 13.52 3.33
CA ILE A 114 12.04 12.24 4.05
C ILE A 114 13.47 11.85 4.41
N SER A 115 13.67 11.05 5.45
CA SER A 115 14.96 10.39 5.65
C SER A 115 15.17 9.40 4.51
N CYS A 116 16.41 9.21 4.05
CA CYS A 116 16.71 8.23 3.01
C CYS A 116 16.15 6.85 3.41
N PRO A 117 15.18 6.32 2.67
CA PRO A 117 14.55 5.07 3.04
C PRO A 117 15.40 3.88 2.62
N SER A 118 15.38 2.82 3.42
CA SER A 118 16.11 1.59 3.09
C SER A 118 15.25 0.58 2.33
N PRO A 119 15.85 -0.23 1.44
CA PRO A 119 15.18 -1.34 0.79
C PRO A 119 14.59 -2.33 1.80
N TYR A 120 13.57 -3.09 1.40
CA TYR A 120 13.05 -4.16 2.24
C TYR A 120 12.47 -5.32 1.42
N TYR A 121 12.38 -6.50 2.03
CA TYR A 121 11.84 -7.68 1.39
C TYR A 121 10.33 -7.80 1.57
N VAL A 122 9.66 -8.33 0.55
CA VAL A 122 8.26 -8.75 0.64
C VAL A 122 8.13 -10.22 0.25
N SER A 123 7.32 -10.94 1.02
CA SER A 123 6.95 -12.33 0.75
C SER A 123 5.48 -12.36 0.33
N LYS A 124 5.16 -13.07 -0.75
CA LYS A 124 3.78 -13.27 -1.21
C LYS A 124 3.53 -14.76 -1.43
N PHE A 125 2.54 -15.32 -0.73
CA PHE A 125 2.01 -16.68 -0.94
C PHE A 125 3.07 -17.74 -1.29
N GLY A 126 4.08 -17.94 -0.43
CA GLY A 126 5.10 -18.99 -0.61
C GLY A 126 6.19 -18.72 -1.66
N ILE A 127 6.20 -17.56 -2.33
CA ILE A 127 7.22 -17.18 -3.33
C ILE A 127 8.43 -16.50 -2.65
N LYS A 128 9.62 -16.69 -3.26
CA LYS A 128 10.92 -16.08 -2.90
C LYS A 128 10.79 -14.61 -2.48
N LYS A 129 11.51 -14.23 -1.42
CA LYS A 129 11.63 -12.85 -0.92
C LYS A 129 12.01 -11.91 -2.06
N LYS A 130 11.10 -11.01 -2.47
CA LYS A 130 11.38 -9.97 -3.46
C LYS A 130 11.93 -8.74 -2.73
N LEU A 131 13.10 -8.26 -3.12
CA LEU A 131 13.62 -6.99 -2.65
C LEU A 131 12.88 -5.84 -3.33
N LEU A 132 12.27 -4.96 -2.54
CA LEU A 132 11.77 -3.67 -2.99
C LEU A 132 12.87 -2.62 -2.77
N ARG A 133 13.21 -1.89 -3.82
CA ARG A 133 14.21 -0.80 -3.79
C ARG A 133 13.69 0.37 -2.96
N ARG A 134 14.52 1.39 -2.74
CA ARG A 134 14.13 2.60 -2.00
C ARG A 134 12.98 3.29 -2.72
N HIS A 135 11.93 3.62 -1.97
CA HIS A 135 10.76 4.30 -2.50
C HIS A 135 10.02 5.05 -1.39
N VAL A 136 9.17 5.98 -1.79
CA VAL A 136 8.19 6.65 -0.95
C VAL A 136 6.79 6.29 -1.44
N HIS A 137 5.90 6.05 -0.49
CA HIS A 137 4.48 5.93 -0.74
C HIS A 137 3.78 7.24 -0.43
N TYR A 138 2.73 7.53 -1.19
CA TYR A 138 1.90 8.69 -0.92
C TYR A 138 0.46 8.45 -1.34
N ARG A 139 -0.43 9.26 -0.78
CA ARG A 139 -1.80 9.46 -1.24
C ARG A 139 -2.05 10.95 -1.35
N TYR A 140 -2.91 11.34 -2.26
CA TYR A 140 -3.38 12.72 -2.36
C TYR A 140 -4.90 12.78 -2.18
N GLU A 141 -5.39 13.89 -1.63
CA GLU A 141 -6.82 14.12 -1.47
C GLU A 141 -7.48 14.31 -2.85
N LEU A 142 -8.62 13.66 -3.07
CA LEU A 142 -9.34 13.71 -4.32
C LEU A 142 -10.04 15.08 -4.45
N PRO A 143 -9.87 15.81 -5.56
CA PRO A 143 -10.41 17.17 -5.72
C PRO A 143 -11.92 17.28 -5.50
N ASN A 144 -12.65 16.24 -5.90
CA ASN A 144 -14.11 16.20 -5.84
C ASN A 144 -14.65 15.59 -4.54
N TYR A 145 -13.78 15.06 -3.67
CA TYR A 145 -14.18 14.33 -2.47
C TYR A 145 -13.27 14.66 -1.30
N LYS A 146 -13.59 15.74 -0.59
CA LYS A 146 -12.85 16.15 0.62
C LYS A 146 -12.78 15.01 1.63
N GLY A 147 -11.59 14.78 2.19
CA GLY A 147 -11.30 13.70 3.12
C GLY A 147 -11.13 12.31 2.48
N ILE A 148 -11.44 12.12 1.20
CA ILE A 148 -11.18 10.87 0.48
C ILE A 148 -9.83 11.00 -0.24
N TYR A 149 -8.95 10.04 0.03
CA TYR A 149 -7.61 10.00 -0.55
C TYR A 149 -7.52 8.95 -1.64
N SER A 150 -6.61 9.19 -2.60
CA SER A 150 -6.29 8.25 -3.68
C SER A 150 -5.87 6.87 -3.16
N SER A 151 -5.82 5.88 -4.07
CA SER A 151 -5.03 4.67 -3.82
C SER A 151 -3.57 5.04 -3.52
N VAL A 152 -2.86 4.13 -2.84
CA VAL A 152 -1.43 4.29 -2.58
C VAL A 152 -0.69 4.39 -3.91
N GLN A 153 0.05 5.48 -4.07
CA GLN A 153 1.01 5.68 -5.15
C GLN A 153 2.41 5.43 -4.62
N THR A 154 3.32 5.05 -5.51
CA THR A 154 4.72 4.77 -5.16
C THR A 154 5.63 5.54 -6.08
N LYS A 155 6.67 6.17 -5.52
CA LYS A 155 7.76 6.77 -6.27
C LYS A 155 9.09 6.18 -5.82
N ASP A 156 9.84 5.62 -6.76
CA ASP A 156 11.18 5.11 -6.49
C ASP A 156 12.17 6.25 -6.22
N ILE A 157 13.18 5.95 -5.40
CA ILE A 157 14.25 6.88 -5.01
C ILE A 157 15.56 6.24 -5.42
N GLU A 158 16.20 6.81 -6.44
CA GLU A 158 17.43 6.25 -7.01
C GLU A 158 18.65 6.58 -6.15
N THR A 159 18.71 7.81 -5.62
CA THR A 159 19.85 8.32 -4.88
C THR A 159 19.46 8.90 -3.53
N CYS A 160 20.31 8.54 -2.56
CA CYS A 160 20.58 9.22 -1.31
C CYS A 160 22.11 9.30 -1.23
#